data_AF-A0AAV6BG50-F1
#
_entry.id   AF-A0AAV6BG50-F1
#
_cell.length_a   1.000
_cell.length_b   1.000
_cell.length_c   1.000
_cell.angle_alpha   90.00
_cell.angle_beta   90.00
_cell.angle_gamma   90.00
#
_symmetry.space_group_name_H-M   'P 1'
#
loop_
_entity.id
_entity.type
_entity.pdbx_description
1 polymer ?
#
loop_
_entity_poly.entity_id
_entity_poly.type
_entity_poly.pdbx_seq_one_letter_code
_entity_poly.pdbx_strand_id
1 'polypeptide(L)'
;FIAGAGAEVRHHAAFPDHARWSGSSLAAALSRARLKGAELALITEKDEPRWPGHLEAALPVRVIRTRVLPLDPVEDALRAIRGGAPGHGAAAGRAEAEAGKR
;
A
#
# COMPACT_ATOMS: atom_id res chain seq x y z
N PHE A 1 -4.82 3.06 15.26
CA PHE A 1 -5.25 4.03 14.23
C PHE A 1 -6.70 3.78 13.80
N ILE A 2 -7.03 2.71 13.08
CA ILE A 2 -8.38 2.50 12.49
C ILE A 2 -9.53 2.53 13.52
N ALA A 3 -9.44 1.75 14.59
CA ALA A 3 -10.46 1.81 15.67
C ALA A 3 -10.52 3.19 16.33
N GLY A 4 -9.37 3.85 16.51
CA GLY A 4 -9.30 5.20 17.07
C GLY A 4 -9.87 6.30 16.15
N ALA A 5 -10.03 6.02 14.86
CA ALA A 5 -10.73 6.89 13.91
C ALA A 5 -12.25 6.66 13.90
N GLY A 6 -12.77 5.82 14.80
CA GLY A 6 -14.21 5.51 14.92
C GLY A 6 -14.70 4.39 14.00
N ALA A 7 -13.82 3.72 13.25
CA ALA A 7 -14.21 2.59 12.42
C ALA A 7 -14.29 1.29 13.23
N GLU A 8 -15.39 0.55 13.08
CA GLU A 8 -15.54 -0.76 13.70
C GLU A 8 -14.71 -1.83 12.95
N VAL A 9 -13.79 -2.49 13.65
CA VAL A 9 -12.96 -3.55 13.08
C VAL A 9 -13.62 -4.91 13.29
N ARG A 10 -14.30 -5.42 12.26
CA ARG A 10 -14.96 -6.75 12.28
C ARG A 10 -13.98 -7.92 12.21
N HIS A 11 -12.86 -7.75 11.51
CA HIS A 11 -11.83 -8.77 11.33
C HIS A 11 -10.45 -8.13 11.12
N HIS A 12 -9.42 -8.76 11.67
CA HIS A 12 -8.02 -8.41 11.43
C HIS A 12 -7.27 -9.66 10.95
N ALA A 13 -6.57 -9.53 9.83
CA ALA A 13 -5.72 -10.57 9.25
C ALA A 13 -4.30 -10.04 9.14
N ALA A 14 -3.36 -10.72 9.79
CA ALA A 14 -1.94 -10.37 9.77
C ALA A 14 -1.20 -11.29 8.79
N PHE A 15 -0.29 -10.69 8.03
CA PHE A 15 0.56 -11.42 7.09
C PHE A 15 2.03 -11.13 7.41
N PRO A 16 2.95 -12.09 7.22
CA PRO A 16 4.37 -11.86 7.47
C PRO A 16 4.92 -10.74 6.61
N ASP A 17 5.85 -9.96 7.17
CA ASP A 17 6.51 -8.90 6.42
C ASP A 17 7.40 -9.49 5.32
N HIS A 18 7.48 -8.80 4.18
CA HIS A 18 8.24 -9.18 2.99
C HIS A 18 7.86 -10.51 2.33
N ALA A 19 6.96 -11.30 2.92
CA ALA A 19 6.46 -12.52 2.31
C ALA A 19 5.51 -12.20 1.14
N ARG A 20 5.63 -12.95 0.04
CA ARG A 20 4.59 -12.98 -0.98
C ARG A 20 3.37 -13.68 -0.40
N TRP A 21 2.28 -12.95 -0.19
CA TRP A 21 1.00 -13.55 0.18
C TRP A 21 0.45 -14.32 -1.02
N SER A 22 -0.14 -15.49 -0.80
CA SER A 22 -0.84 -16.19 -1.87
C SER A 22 -2.21 -15.53 -2.09
N GLY A 23 -2.67 -15.46 -3.35
CA GLY A 23 -4.01 -14.98 -3.66
C GLY A 23 -5.11 -15.74 -2.90
N SER A 24 -4.90 -17.05 -2.67
CA SER A 24 -5.81 -17.88 -1.86
C SER A 24 -5.89 -17.45 -0.39
N SER A 25 -4.77 -17.07 0.23
CA SER A 25 -4.75 -16.61 1.62
C SER A 25 -5.49 -15.27 1.79
N LEU A 26 -5.33 -14.36 0.83
CA LEU A 26 -6.02 -13.08 0.77
C LEU A 26 -7.53 -13.28 0.53
N ALA A 27 -7.91 -14.10 -0.44
CA ALA A 27 -9.30 -14.45 -0.72
C ALA A 27 -9.99 -15.01 0.53
N ALA A 28 -9.35 -15.95 1.22
CA ALA A 28 -9.89 -16.54 2.44
C ALA A 28 -10.05 -15.51 3.57
N ALA A 29 -9.11 -14.57 3.72
CA ALA A 29 -9.21 -13.49 4.69
C ALA A 29 -10.39 -12.55 4.38
N LEU A 30 -10.57 -12.16 3.12
CA LEU A 30 -11.68 -11.31 2.67
C LEU A 30 -13.04 -11.99 2.85
N SER A 31 -13.14 -13.28 2.52
CA SER A 31 -14.36 -14.06 2.76
C SER A 31 -14.71 -14.16 4.25
N ARG A 32 -13.72 -14.39 5.12
CA ARG A 32 -13.94 -14.38 6.59
C ARG A 32 -14.36 -13.01 7.10
N ALA A 33 -13.77 -11.93 6.58
CA ALA A 33 -14.18 -10.57 6.94
C ALA A 33 -15.65 -10.31 6.54
N ARG A 34 -16.04 -10.70 5.33
CA ARG A 34 -17.41 -10.56 4.83
C ARG A 34 -18.41 -11.33 5.68
N LEU A 35 -18.10 -12.58 6.04
CA LEU A 35 -18.94 -13.39 6.93
C LEU A 35 -19.12 -12.78 8.32
N LYS A 36 -18.16 -11.96 8.77
CA LYS A 36 -18.23 -11.19 10.01
C LYS A 36 -18.91 -9.82 9.86
N GLY A 37 -19.53 -9.56 8.71
CA GLY A 37 -20.25 -8.31 8.44
C GLY A 37 -19.34 -7.12 8.11
N ALA A 38 -18.09 -7.35 7.66
CA ALA A 38 -17.29 -6.27 7.11
C ALA A 38 -17.86 -5.83 5.76
N GLU A 39 -17.95 -4.51 5.54
CA GLU A 39 -18.44 -3.92 4.28
C GLU A 39 -17.29 -3.54 3.34
N LEU A 40 -16.07 -3.38 3.88
CA LEU A 40 -14.86 -3.05 3.14
C LEU A 40 -13.64 -3.66 3.82
N ALA A 41 -12.58 -3.87 3.04
CA ALA A 41 -11.27 -4.24 3.55
C ALA A 41 -10.30 -3.07 3.40
N LEU A 42 -9.49 -2.85 4.43
CA LEU A 42 -8.45 -1.84 4.44
C LEU A 42 -7.08 -2.51 4.35
N ILE A 43 -6.22 -1.99 3.48
CA ILE A 43 -4.80 -2.37 3.38
C ILE A 43 -3.91 -1.14 3.56
N THR A 44 -2.62 -1.35 3.79
CA THR A 44 -1.67 -0.23 3.87
C THR A 44 -1.15 0.17 2.49
N GLU A 45 -0.63 1.39 2.36
CA GLU A 45 0.02 1.87 1.13
C GLU A 45 1.22 0.99 0.72
N LYS A 46 1.92 0.39 1.68
CA LYS A 46 3.01 -0.57 1.44
C LYS A 46 2.53 -1.82 0.68
N ASP A 47 1.27 -2.20 0.89
CA ASP A 47 0.71 -3.44 0.35
C ASP A 47 0.08 -3.25 -1.04
N GLU A 48 -0.28 -2.01 -1.40
CA GLU A 48 -0.89 -1.64 -2.69
C GLU A 48 -0.14 -2.21 -3.92
N PRO A 49 1.20 -2.01 -4.07
CA PRO A 49 1.91 -2.52 -5.25
C PRO A 49 2.02 -4.05 -5.30
N ARG A 50 1.77 -4.73 -4.18
CA ARG A 50 1.81 -6.19 -4.07
C ARG A 50 0.41 -6.81 -4.20
N TRP A 51 -0.62 -5.98 -4.32
CA TRP A 51 -2.00 -6.45 -4.40
C TRP A 51 -2.21 -7.26 -5.68
N PRO A 52 -2.75 -8.49 -5.61
CA PRO A 52 -3.00 -9.29 -6.80
C PRO A 52 -4.13 -8.68 -7.63
N GLY A 53 -3.79 -8.07 -8.78
CA GLY A 53 -4.78 -7.44 -9.67
C GLY A 53 -5.82 -8.41 -10.27
N HIS A 54 -5.54 -9.71 -10.27
CA HIS A 54 -6.46 -10.78 -10.72
C HIS A 54 -7.37 -11.30 -9.60
N LEU A 55 -7.22 -10.82 -8.36
CA LEU A 55 -8.03 -11.28 -7.24
C LEU A 55 -9.42 -10.63 -7.31
N GLU A 56 -10.44 -11.43 -7.61
CA GLU A 56 -11.83 -11.05 -7.39
C GLU A 56 -12.10 -10.99 -5.89
N ALA A 57 -12.06 -9.78 -5.34
CA ALA A 57 -12.21 -9.57 -3.91
C ALA A 57 -13.68 -9.69 -3.48
N ALA A 58 -13.93 -10.50 -2.44
CA ALA A 58 -15.26 -10.64 -1.84
C ALA A 58 -15.79 -9.34 -1.19
N LEU A 59 -14.90 -8.35 -0.99
CA LEU A 59 -15.16 -7.04 -0.43
C LEU A 59 -14.45 -5.96 -1.25
N PRO A 60 -14.99 -4.74 -1.34
CA PRO A 60 -14.24 -3.58 -1.79
C PRO A 60 -12.98 -3.39 -0.97
N VAL A 61 -11.83 -3.20 -1.63
CA VAL A 61 -10.54 -2.96 -0.97
C VAL A 61 -10.19 -1.48 -1.10
N ARG A 62 -9.69 -0.89 -0.01
CA ARG A 62 -9.22 0.51 0.03
C ARG A 62 -7.87 0.58 0.73
N VAL A 63 -7.06 1.52 0.26
CA VAL A 63 -5.73 1.77 0.80
C VAL A 63 -5.81 2.87 1.84
N ILE A 64 -5.35 2.57 3.05
CA ILE A 64 -5.13 3.57 4.09
C ILE A 64 -3.86 4.31 3.73
N ARG A 65 -4.00 5.63 3.55
CA ARG A 65 -2.86 6.53 3.33
C ARG A 65 -2.67 7.38 4.56
N THR A 66 -1.42 7.60 4.91
CA THR A 66 -1.03 8.45 6.04
C THR A 66 -0.12 9.54 5.55
N ARG A 67 -0.28 10.75 6.09
CA ARG A 67 0.61 11.87 5.83
C ARG A 67 1.27 12.27 7.13
N VAL A 68 2.56 12.57 7.05
CA VAL A 68 3.29 13.18 8.15
C VAL A 68 3.19 14.69 7.97
N LEU A 69 2.71 15.36 9.01
CA LEU A 69 2.69 16.81 9.09
C LEU A 69 3.71 17.25 10.15
N PRO A 70 4.59 18.19 9.83
CA PRO A 70 5.47 18.80 10.82
C PRO A 70 4.62 19.60 11.81
N LEU A 71 5.02 19.58 13.08
CA LEU A 71 4.34 20.32 14.14
C LEU A 71 4.82 21.77 14.22
N ASP A 72 6.05 22.03 13.80
CA ASP A 72 6.65 23.37 13.73
C ASP A 72 6.59 23.94 12.31
N PRO A 73 6.63 25.27 12.13
CA PRO A 73 6.79 25.90 10.82
C PRO A 73 8.11 25.45 10.19
N VAL A 74 8.03 24.70 9.09
CA VAL A 74 9.19 24.17 8.36
C VAL A 74 9.10 24.45 6.87
N GLU A 75 8.22 25.36 6.47
CA GLU A 75 7.91 25.67 5.07
C GLU A 75 9.17 26.09 4.30
N ASP A 76 10.08 26.83 4.93
CA ASP A 76 11.34 27.25 4.29
C ASP A 76 12.30 26.07 4.10
N ALA A 77 12.41 25.16 5.07
CA ALA A 77 13.19 23.94 4.95
C ALA A 77 12.59 22.98 3.89
N LEU A 78 11.26 22.86 3.86
CA LEU A 78 10.54 22.06 2.86
C LEU A 78 10.65 22.66 1.46
N ARG A 79 10.72 24.00 1.32
CA ARG A 79 10.88 24.66 0.02
C ARG A 79 12.19 24.25 -0.64
N ALA A 80 13.28 24.15 0.12
CA ALA A 80 14.57 23.69 -0.39
C ALA A 80 14.51 22.23 -0.89
N ILE A 81 13.84 21.35 -0.14
CA ILE A 81 13.68 19.93 -0.52
C ILE A 81 12.79 19.80 -1.77
N ARG A 82 11.69 20.56 -1.85
CA ARG A 82 10.75 20.53 -2.99
C ARG A 82 11.33 21.17 -4.25
N GLY A 83 12.15 22.22 -4.11
CA GLY A 83 12.81 22.90 -5.22
C GLY A 83 14.05 22.19 -5.76
N GLY A 84 14.61 21.23 -5.02
CA GLY A 84 15.86 20.53 -5.35
C GLY A 84 15.72 19.10 -5.89
N ALA A 85 14.50 18.55 -6.02
CA ALA A 85 14.31 17.17 -6.43
C ALA A 85 13.99 17.05 -7.94
N PRO A 86 14.94 16.66 -8.82
CA PRO A 86 14.56 15.98 -10.05
C PRO A 86 13.93 14.64 -9.66
N GLY A 87 12.77 14.35 -10.24
CA GLY A 87 11.95 13.18 -9.91
C GLY A 87 12.76 11.88 -9.89
N HIS A 88 13.02 11.36 -8.70
CA HIS A 88 13.48 9.99 -8.53
C HIS A 88 12.28 9.07 -8.65
N GLY A 89 11.90 8.77 -9.89
CA GLY A 89 10.80 7.86 -10.18
C GLY A 89 10.42 7.82 -11.65
N ALA A 90 11.34 7.37 -12.52
CA ALA A 90 11.08 6.63 -13.79
C ALA A 90 12.16 6.89 -14.86
N ALA A 91 13.39 6.37 -14.70
CA ALA A 91 14.31 6.23 -15.86
C ALA A 91 15.52 5.28 -15.67
N ALA A 92 15.60 4.45 -14.61
CA ALA A 92 16.79 3.63 -14.35
C ALA A 92 16.52 2.13 -14.51
N GLY A 93 15.94 1.72 -15.65
CA GLY A 93 15.64 0.30 -15.91
C GLY A 93 15.58 -0.13 -17.38
N ARG A 94 16.11 0.66 -18.32
CA ARG A 94 16.08 0.32 -19.77
C ARG A 94 17.39 0.54 -20.52
N ALA A 95 18.55 0.48 -19.86
CA ALA A 95 19.83 0.68 -20.52
C ALA A 95 20.86 -0.46 -20.37
N GLU A 96 20.50 -1.61 -19.77
CA GLU A 96 21.46 -2.73 -19.59
C GLU A 96 21.09 -4.04 -20.30
N ALA A 97 20.17 -4.00 -21.27
CA ALA A 97 19.83 -5.18 -22.07
C ALA A 97 20.11 -4.98 -23.58
N GLU A 98 21.24 -4.38 -23.94
CA GLU A 98 21.68 -4.39 -25.36
C GLU A 98 23.21 -4.28 -25.56
N ALA A 99 24.01 -4.78 -24.61
CA ALA A 99 25.46 -4.89 -24.76
C ALA A 99 25.93 -6.32 -24.41
N GLY A 100 25.48 -7.30 -25.18
CA GLY A 100 25.78 -8.70 -24.92
C GLY A 100 25.43 -9.63 -26.07
N LYS A 101 25.74 -9.23 -27.31
CA LYS A 101 25.80 -10.12 -28.48
C LYS A 101 26.67 -9.48 -29.55
N ARG A 102 27.97 -9.73 -29.45
CA ARG A 102 28.87 -9.85 -30.60
C ARG A 102 29.78 -11.03 -30.35
#